data_AF-A0A5C5Z4R7-F1
#
_entry.id   AF-A0A5C5Z4R7-F1
#
_cell.length_a   1.000
_cell.length_b   1.000
_cell.length_c   1.000
_cell.angle_alpha   90.00
_cell.angle_beta   90.00
_cell.angle_gamma   90.00
#
_symmetry.space_group_name_H-M   'P 1'
#
loop_
_entity.id
_entity.type
_entity.pdbx_description
1 polymer ?
#
loop_
_entity_poly.entity_id
_entity_poly.type
_entity_poly.pdbx_seq_one_letter_code
_entity_poly.pdbx_strand_id
1 'polypeptide(L)'
;MLHTNLLQNVRTLVLASMAACLVTVTAQAQSAGTIVDVGPGFAGSNATAGGAWMHTDTDSRVGPGGSMGRGLAIGAGPNGLALSHSIGVNSGGVGVGHNFNMSIGRNGTHVSHGGVQSTGGNSRIIAGGNTRQIFGGVSGGSNVTGFGNQTRAYTGARTRLFRRW
;
A
#
# COMPACT_ATOMS: atom_id res chain seq x y z
N MET A 1 2.65 23.69 -57.59
CA MET A 1 2.07 22.47 -56.95
C MET A 1 3.03 21.74 -56.00
N LEU A 2 4.35 21.93 -56.05
CA LEU A 2 5.29 21.29 -55.11
C LEU A 2 5.25 21.87 -53.67
N HIS A 3 5.07 23.19 -53.53
CA HIS A 3 5.15 23.89 -52.23
C HIS A 3 3.98 23.57 -51.27
N THR A 4 2.80 23.23 -51.79
CA THR A 4 1.61 22.90 -51.00
C THR A 4 1.74 21.55 -50.28
N ASN A 5 2.39 20.57 -50.91
CA ASN A 5 2.61 19.24 -50.34
C ASN A 5 3.61 19.25 -49.18
N LEU A 6 4.63 20.13 -49.24
CA LEU A 6 5.64 20.24 -48.18
C LEU A 6 5.03 20.78 -46.87
N LEU A 7 4.17 21.81 -46.98
CA LEU A 7 3.48 22.41 -45.83
C LEU A 7 2.47 21.45 -45.18
N GLN A 8 1.79 20.61 -45.97
CA GLN A 8 0.92 19.56 -45.45
C GLN A 8 1.72 18.50 -44.68
N ASN A 9 2.83 18.02 -45.24
CA ASN A 9 3.66 16.99 -44.60
C ASN A 9 4.27 17.46 -43.27
N VAL A 10 4.71 18.72 -43.18
CA VAL A 10 5.23 19.29 -41.92
C VAL A 10 4.12 19.41 -40.87
N ARG A 11 2.91 19.83 -41.26
CA ARG A 11 1.77 19.91 -40.33
C ARG A 11 1.38 18.55 -39.77
N THR A 12 1.35 17.51 -40.61
CA THR A 12 1.04 16.15 -40.18
C THR A 12 2.10 15.61 -39.22
N LEU A 13 3.39 15.90 -39.48
CA LEU A 13 4.50 15.50 -38.61
C LEU A 13 4.47 16.22 -37.24
N VAL A 14 4.13 17.52 -37.23
CA VAL A 14 3.98 18.31 -35.99
C VAL A 14 2.75 17.82 -35.20
N LEU A 15 1.62 17.56 -35.84
CA LEU A 15 0.45 16.99 -35.15
C LEU A 15 0.74 15.57 -34.62
N ALA A 16 1.43 14.73 -35.39
CA ALA A 16 1.77 13.37 -34.96
C ALA A 16 2.77 13.36 -33.79
N SER A 17 3.75 14.27 -33.78
CA SER A 17 4.71 14.41 -32.66
C SER A 17 4.06 15.01 -31.40
N MET A 18 3.12 15.95 -31.55
CA MET A 18 2.30 16.44 -30.43
C MET A 18 1.36 15.35 -29.89
N ALA A 19 0.74 14.54 -30.76
CA ALA A 19 -0.08 13.40 -30.36
C ALA A 19 0.73 12.29 -29.66
N ALA A 20 1.98 12.06 -30.07
CA ALA A 20 2.89 11.14 -29.40
C ALA A 20 3.31 11.65 -28.00
N CYS A 21 3.45 12.97 -27.81
CA CYS A 21 3.71 13.57 -26.49
C CYS A 21 2.49 13.49 -25.55
N LEU A 22 1.27 13.37 -26.09
CA LEU A 22 0.03 13.18 -25.33
C LEU A 22 -0.15 11.76 -24.79
N VAL A 23 0.65 10.79 -25.27
CA VAL A 23 0.80 9.48 -24.62
C VAL A 23 1.70 9.65 -23.39
N THR A 24 1.20 10.46 -22.45
CA THR A 24 1.72 10.52 -21.09
C THR A 24 1.52 9.14 -20.49
N VAL A 25 2.61 8.38 -20.43
CA VAL A 25 2.70 7.18 -19.60
C VAL A 25 2.27 7.64 -18.21
N THR A 26 1.07 7.26 -17.78
CA THR A 26 0.64 7.48 -16.41
C THR A 26 1.63 6.70 -15.57
N ALA A 27 2.62 7.39 -15.02
CA ALA A 27 3.62 6.75 -14.18
C ALA A 27 2.84 6.18 -13.00
N GLN A 28 2.58 4.87 -13.01
CA GLN A 28 1.75 4.23 -12.01
C GLN A 28 2.31 4.57 -10.63
N ALA A 29 1.48 5.23 -9.83
CA ALA A 29 1.73 5.50 -8.43
C ALA A 29 2.08 4.18 -7.73
N GLN A 30 3.31 4.04 -7.25
CA GLN A 30 3.74 2.86 -6.51
C GLN A 30 2.92 2.81 -5.25
N SER A 31 2.23 1.69 -5.03
CA SER A 31 1.36 1.53 -3.88
C SER A 31 1.45 0.11 -3.34
N ALA A 32 1.18 0.00 -2.05
CA ALA A 32 1.09 -1.26 -1.35
C ALA A 32 0.05 -1.12 -0.24
N GLY A 33 -0.80 -2.11 -0.08
CA GLY A 33 -1.80 -2.19 0.97
C GLY A 33 -1.94 -3.61 1.47
N THR A 34 -2.09 -3.76 2.78
CA THR A 34 -2.35 -5.06 3.42
C THR A 34 -3.38 -4.89 4.51
N ILE A 35 -4.11 -5.96 4.78
CA ILE A 35 -5.02 -6.04 5.92
C ILE A 35 -5.11 -7.48 6.40
N VAL A 36 -5.23 -7.65 7.70
CA VAL A 36 -5.57 -8.91 8.35
C VAL A 36 -6.77 -8.70 9.25
N ASP A 37 -7.61 -9.72 9.33
CA ASP A 37 -8.78 -9.78 10.21
C ASP A 37 -8.77 -11.16 10.85
N VAL A 38 -8.52 -11.20 12.16
CA VAL A 38 -8.23 -12.44 12.87
C VAL A 38 -9.02 -12.47 14.16
N GLY A 39 -9.70 -13.57 14.41
CA GLY A 39 -10.42 -13.80 15.65
C GLY A 39 -10.59 -15.29 15.96
N PRO A 40 -11.35 -15.63 17.00
CA PRO A 40 -11.56 -17.01 17.42
C PRO A 40 -12.20 -17.82 16.29
N GLY A 41 -11.49 -18.83 15.81
CA GLY A 41 -11.98 -19.73 14.77
C GLY A 41 -11.97 -19.17 13.35
N PHE A 42 -11.43 -17.97 13.10
CA PHE A 42 -11.29 -17.43 11.74
C PHE A 42 -10.02 -16.60 11.54
N ALA A 43 -9.49 -16.62 10.32
CA ALA A 43 -8.41 -15.75 9.88
C ALA A 43 -8.62 -15.34 8.42
N GLY A 44 -8.44 -14.06 8.13
CA GLY A 44 -8.42 -13.50 6.80
C GLY A 44 -7.23 -12.55 6.61
N SER A 45 -6.68 -12.56 5.40
CA SER A 45 -5.59 -11.68 4.99
C SER A 45 -5.78 -11.24 3.54
N ASN A 46 -5.45 -9.99 3.22
CA ASN A 46 -5.48 -9.47 1.86
C ASN A 46 -4.26 -8.56 1.64
N ALA A 47 -3.77 -8.51 0.39
CA ALA A 47 -2.65 -7.72 -0.05
C ALA A 47 -2.93 -7.15 -1.46
N THR A 48 -2.60 -5.88 -1.67
CA THR A 48 -2.72 -5.19 -2.95
C THR A 48 -1.45 -4.38 -3.24
N ALA A 49 -0.98 -4.40 -4.49
CA ALA A 49 0.19 -3.64 -4.91
C ALA A 49 -0.07 -2.94 -6.25
N GLY A 50 0.64 -1.84 -6.49
CA GLY A 50 0.67 -1.12 -7.75
C GLY A 50 2.09 -0.68 -8.09
N GLY A 51 2.51 -0.83 -9.34
CA GLY A 51 3.85 -0.47 -9.80
C GLY A 51 4.25 -1.25 -11.06
N ALA A 52 5.40 -0.91 -11.62
CA ALA A 52 6.00 -1.63 -12.75
C ALA A 52 6.45 -3.05 -12.35
N TRP A 53 6.85 -3.22 -11.10
CA TRP A 53 7.04 -4.51 -10.46
C TRP A 53 6.15 -4.61 -9.22
N MET A 54 5.53 -5.76 -9.02
CA MET A 54 4.59 -6.00 -7.92
C MET A 54 4.82 -7.37 -7.32
N HIS A 55 4.69 -7.45 -6.01
CA HIS A 55 4.65 -8.71 -5.27
C HIS A 55 3.61 -8.61 -4.16
N THR A 56 2.76 -9.63 -4.07
CA THR A 56 1.78 -9.78 -3.01
C THR A 56 1.85 -11.20 -2.48
N ASP A 57 1.88 -11.34 -1.16
CA ASP A 57 1.87 -12.62 -0.47
C ASP A 57 0.90 -12.55 0.70
N THR A 58 0.15 -13.62 0.94
CA THR A 58 -0.86 -13.69 1.99
C THR A 58 -0.90 -15.09 2.57
N ASP A 59 -1.11 -15.15 3.88
CA ASP A 59 -1.26 -16.41 4.61
C ASP A 59 -2.33 -16.25 5.67
N SER A 60 -3.20 -17.25 5.76
CA SER A 60 -4.28 -17.31 6.73
C SER A 60 -4.41 -18.75 7.21
N ARG A 61 -4.38 -18.93 8.53
CA ARG A 61 -4.47 -20.23 9.17
C ARG A 61 -5.33 -20.17 10.42
N VAL A 62 -6.07 -21.24 10.64
CA VAL A 62 -6.86 -21.49 11.84
C VAL A 62 -6.52 -22.90 12.32
N GLY A 63 -6.26 -23.05 13.61
CA GLY A 63 -5.95 -24.37 14.18
C GLY A 63 -6.03 -24.39 15.70
N PRO A 64 -5.65 -25.51 16.34
CA PRO A 64 -5.70 -25.67 17.80
C PRO A 64 -4.90 -24.61 18.57
N GLY A 65 -3.85 -24.05 17.95
CA GLY A 65 -3.05 -22.97 18.52
C GLY A 65 -3.65 -21.57 18.35
N GLY A 66 -4.82 -21.44 17.72
CA GLY A 66 -5.48 -20.18 17.39
C GLY A 66 -5.52 -19.87 15.89
N SER A 67 -5.84 -18.62 15.59
CA SER A 67 -5.95 -18.06 14.25
C SER A 67 -4.81 -17.11 13.96
N MET A 68 -4.32 -17.08 12.72
CA MET A 68 -3.28 -16.15 12.28
C MET A 68 -3.51 -15.72 10.84
N GLY A 69 -3.33 -14.43 10.59
CA GLY A 69 -3.35 -13.82 9.27
C GLY A 69 -2.09 -13.02 9.03
N ARG A 70 -1.59 -13.00 7.80
CA ARG A 70 -0.45 -12.22 7.35
C ARG A 70 -0.67 -11.75 5.92
N GLY A 71 -0.32 -10.50 5.64
CA GLY A 71 -0.25 -9.97 4.28
C GLY A 71 1.06 -9.21 4.09
N LEU A 72 1.65 -9.35 2.91
CA LEU A 72 2.78 -8.58 2.40
C LEU A 72 2.41 -8.05 1.01
N ALA A 73 2.62 -6.76 0.79
CA ALA A 73 2.49 -6.14 -0.51
C ALA A 73 3.70 -5.25 -0.78
N ILE A 74 4.22 -5.34 -2.00
CA ILE A 74 5.33 -4.52 -2.48
C ILE A 74 5.00 -4.05 -3.89
N GLY A 75 5.00 -2.74 -4.08
CA GLY A 75 4.89 -2.09 -5.39
C GLY A 75 6.15 -1.28 -5.66
N ALA A 76 6.82 -1.53 -6.78
CA ALA A 76 8.04 -0.83 -7.15
C ALA A 76 7.98 -0.30 -8.58
N GLY A 77 8.70 0.77 -8.86
CA GLY A 77 8.85 1.29 -10.21
C GLY A 77 9.71 2.55 -10.28
N PRO A 78 9.69 3.27 -11.40
CA PRO A 78 10.61 4.38 -11.65
C PRO A 78 10.55 5.54 -10.65
N ASN A 79 9.46 5.69 -9.88
CA ASN A 79 9.32 6.77 -8.90
C ASN A 79 9.68 6.33 -7.48
N GLY A 80 9.84 5.02 -7.24
CA GLY A 80 10.37 4.45 -6.01
C GLY A 80 9.74 3.10 -5.60
N LEU A 81 9.61 2.90 -4.29
CA LEU A 81 9.12 1.69 -3.64
C LEU A 81 7.95 2.03 -2.70
N ALA A 82 6.96 1.14 -2.64
CA ALA A 82 5.90 1.08 -1.66
C ALA A 82 5.85 -0.33 -1.06
N LEU A 83 5.76 -0.43 0.26
CA LEU A 83 5.72 -1.67 1.02
C LEU A 83 4.62 -1.56 2.08
N SER A 84 3.80 -2.59 2.21
CA SER A 84 2.84 -2.73 3.29
C SER A 84 2.91 -4.16 3.81
N HIS A 85 2.89 -4.33 5.13
CA HIS A 85 2.89 -5.63 5.77
C HIS A 85 1.99 -5.59 6.99
N SER A 86 1.12 -6.58 7.13
CA SER A 86 0.22 -6.73 8.27
C SER A 86 0.29 -8.15 8.80
N ILE A 87 0.28 -8.30 10.11
CA ILE A 87 0.24 -9.59 10.79
C ILE A 87 -0.75 -9.52 11.94
N GLY A 88 -1.48 -10.60 12.15
CA GLY A 88 -2.51 -10.72 13.16
C GLY A 88 -2.52 -12.12 13.70
N VAL A 89 -2.68 -12.25 15.01
CA VAL A 89 -2.82 -13.53 15.70
C VAL A 89 -3.94 -13.42 16.72
N ASN A 90 -4.70 -14.49 16.89
CA ASN A 90 -5.67 -14.63 17.96
C ASN A 90 -5.55 -16.03 18.57
N SER A 91 -5.38 -16.11 19.88
CA SER A 91 -5.35 -17.39 20.61
C SER A 91 -5.75 -17.18 22.06
N GLY A 92 -6.48 -18.13 22.64
CA GLY A 92 -6.78 -18.15 24.08
C GLY A 92 -7.46 -16.88 24.63
N GLY A 93 -8.32 -16.22 23.85
CA GLY A 93 -8.97 -14.96 24.28
C GLY A 93 -8.04 -13.74 24.26
N VAL A 94 -6.97 -13.79 23.45
CA VAL A 94 -6.04 -12.70 23.19
C VAL A 94 -5.86 -12.55 21.69
N GLY A 95 -6.10 -11.34 21.17
CA GLY A 95 -5.78 -10.95 19.81
C GLY A 95 -4.67 -9.90 19.80
N VAL A 96 -3.69 -10.06 18.91
CA VAL A 96 -2.61 -9.10 18.66
C VAL A 96 -2.50 -8.87 17.16
N GLY A 97 -2.50 -7.61 16.75
CA GLY A 97 -2.32 -7.20 15.37
C GLY A 97 -1.25 -6.13 15.26
N HIS A 98 -0.50 -6.14 14.18
CA HIS A 98 0.48 -5.11 13.85
C HIS A 98 0.53 -4.90 12.33
N ASN A 99 0.75 -3.67 11.92
CA ASN A 99 1.03 -3.36 10.53
C ASN A 99 2.12 -2.30 10.36
N PHE A 100 2.80 -2.37 9.22
CA PHE A 100 3.86 -1.47 8.81
C PHE A 100 3.65 -1.09 7.35
N ASN A 101 3.75 0.21 7.03
CA ASN A 101 3.67 0.71 5.68
C ASN A 101 4.79 1.71 5.44
N MET A 102 5.44 1.61 4.29
CA MET A 102 6.54 2.49 3.90
C MET A 102 6.51 2.79 2.42
N SER A 103 6.64 4.06 2.04
CA SER A 103 6.96 4.46 0.68
C SER A 103 8.25 5.28 0.64
N ILE A 104 9.14 4.96 -0.28
CA ILE A 104 10.41 5.65 -0.53
C ILE A 104 10.43 6.06 -2.00
N GLY A 105 10.42 7.35 -2.27
CA GLY A 105 10.48 7.88 -3.64
C GLY A 105 11.30 9.15 -3.75
N ARG A 106 11.36 9.68 -4.97
CA ARG A 106 12.16 10.88 -5.29
C ARG A 106 11.80 12.09 -4.42
N ASN A 107 10.54 12.19 -3.99
CA ASN A 107 10.02 13.34 -3.24
C ASN A 107 10.08 13.14 -1.72
N GLY A 108 10.50 11.97 -1.23
CA GLY A 108 10.55 11.71 0.20
C GLY A 108 10.35 10.25 0.61
N THR A 109 10.26 10.08 1.92
CA THR A 109 9.92 8.81 2.56
C THR A 109 8.73 9.04 3.49
N HIS A 110 7.74 8.16 3.41
CA HIS A 110 6.65 8.07 4.38
C HIS A 110 6.72 6.71 5.05
N VAL A 111 6.62 6.67 6.37
CA VAL A 111 6.50 5.45 7.16
C VAL A 111 5.29 5.59 8.08
N SER A 112 4.45 4.58 8.14
CA SER A 112 3.39 4.45 9.15
C SER A 112 3.37 3.05 9.71
N HIS A 113 2.92 2.93 10.96
CA HIS A 113 2.74 1.65 11.62
C HIS A 113 1.60 1.75 12.62
N GLY A 114 1.06 0.60 13.00
CA GLY A 114 0.02 0.51 13.99
C GLY A 114 0.06 -0.83 14.69
N GLY A 115 -0.48 -0.85 15.90
CA GLY A 115 -0.63 -2.08 16.66
C GLY A 115 -1.91 -2.08 17.46
N VAL A 116 -2.48 -3.26 17.64
CA VAL A 116 -3.63 -3.49 18.49
C VAL A 116 -3.40 -4.73 19.34
N GLN A 117 -3.80 -4.65 20.59
CA GLN A 117 -3.96 -5.78 21.48
C GLN A 117 -5.38 -5.76 22.02
N SER A 118 -6.05 -6.90 22.00
CA SER A 118 -7.43 -7.07 22.44
C SER A 118 -7.53 -8.32 23.29
N THR A 119 -8.02 -8.20 24.52
CA THR A 119 -8.18 -9.36 25.42
C THR A 119 -9.60 -9.44 25.97
N GLY A 120 -10.04 -10.68 26.22
CA GLY A 120 -11.37 -10.99 26.72
C GLY A 120 -12.48 -10.80 25.67
N GLY A 121 -13.61 -11.50 25.87
CA GLY A 121 -14.68 -11.52 24.87
C GLY A 121 -14.23 -12.14 23.55
N ASN A 122 -14.67 -11.59 22.42
CA ASN A 122 -14.34 -12.10 21.08
C ASN A 122 -12.86 -11.89 20.74
N SER A 123 -12.14 -10.91 21.32
CA SER A 123 -10.69 -10.70 21.12
C SER A 123 -10.25 -10.58 19.64
N ARG A 124 -11.19 -10.42 18.70
CA ARG A 124 -10.91 -10.20 17.29
C ARG A 124 -10.08 -8.94 17.12
N ILE A 125 -9.17 -8.96 16.16
CA ILE A 125 -8.37 -7.81 15.75
C ILE A 125 -8.45 -7.62 14.25
N ILE A 126 -8.35 -6.36 13.83
CA ILE A 126 -8.11 -5.99 12.44
C ILE A 126 -6.86 -5.11 12.45
N ALA A 127 -5.89 -5.43 11.60
CA ALA A 127 -4.70 -4.62 11.42
C ALA A 127 -4.39 -4.49 9.94
N GLY A 128 -4.22 -3.27 9.47
CA GLY A 128 -4.04 -3.02 8.05
C GLY A 128 -3.52 -1.62 7.79
N GLY A 129 -3.10 -1.40 6.56
CA GLY A 129 -2.65 -0.09 6.15
C GLY A 129 -2.34 -0.05 4.68
N ASN A 130 -2.00 1.15 4.25
CA ASN A 130 -1.64 1.39 2.87
C ASN A 130 -0.57 2.47 2.80
N THR A 131 0.20 2.43 1.74
CA THR A 131 1.11 3.50 1.38
C THR A 131 1.15 3.65 -0.14
N ARG A 132 1.38 4.87 -0.58
CA ARG A 132 1.44 5.21 -2.00
C ARG A 132 2.34 6.40 -2.25
N GLN A 133 2.92 6.38 -3.43
CA GLN A 133 3.57 7.54 -4.03
C GLN A 133 2.53 8.28 -4.86
N ILE A 134 2.39 9.59 -4.64
CA ILE A 134 1.54 10.46 -5.44
C ILE A 134 2.42 11.45 -6.19
N PHE A 135 1.92 12.02 -7.29
CA PHE A 135 2.65 13.08 -7.98
C PHE A 135 2.93 14.22 -6.99
N GLY A 136 4.22 14.50 -6.73
CA GLY A 136 4.66 15.50 -5.78
C GLY A 136 4.72 15.08 -4.29
N GLY A 137 4.46 13.80 -3.94
CA GLY A 137 4.51 13.41 -2.52
C GLY A 137 4.47 11.91 -2.22
N VAL A 138 4.61 11.58 -0.95
CA VAL A 138 4.48 10.23 -0.38
C VAL A 138 3.40 10.26 0.69
N SER A 139 2.52 9.25 0.72
CA SER A 139 1.44 9.16 1.70
C SER A 139 1.14 7.73 2.12
N GLY A 140 0.38 7.58 3.19
CA GLY A 140 -0.02 6.29 3.73
C GLY A 140 -0.68 6.42 5.09
N GLY A 141 -1.07 5.29 5.64
CA GLY A 141 -1.69 5.22 6.95
C GLY A 141 -1.84 3.80 7.45
N SER A 142 -1.96 3.69 8.76
CA SER A 142 -2.28 2.46 9.48
C SER A 142 -3.68 2.56 10.07
N ASN A 143 -4.41 1.46 10.02
CA ASN A 143 -5.72 1.26 10.63
C ASN A 143 -5.68 -0.03 11.45
N VAL A 144 -5.95 0.08 12.74
CA VAL A 144 -5.97 -1.04 13.67
C VAL A 144 -7.17 -0.92 14.61
N THR A 145 -7.83 -2.03 14.90
CA THR A 145 -8.96 -2.09 15.83
C THR A 145 -9.09 -3.46 16.48
N GLY A 146 -9.74 -3.51 17.65
CA GLY A 146 -9.95 -4.72 18.43
C GLY A 146 -11.35 -4.77 19.01
N PHE A 147 -11.89 -5.98 19.17
CA PHE A 147 -13.28 -6.23 19.59
C PHE A 147 -13.35 -7.07 20.87
N GLY A 148 -12.48 -6.78 21.83
CA GLY A 148 -12.42 -7.44 23.14
C GLY A 148 -12.73 -6.48 24.28
N ASN A 149 -12.85 -7.05 25.48
CA ASN A 149 -13.19 -6.29 26.69
C ASN A 149 -12.10 -5.27 27.07
N GLN A 150 -10.84 -5.59 26.78
CA GLN A 150 -9.71 -4.69 27.00
C GLN A 150 -8.94 -4.54 25.69
N THR A 151 -9.20 -3.44 25.00
CA THR A 151 -8.55 -3.13 23.73
C THR A 151 -7.60 -1.95 23.88
N ARG A 152 -6.36 -2.10 23.41
CA ARG A 152 -5.36 -1.04 23.29
C ARG A 152 -4.91 -0.98 21.84
N ALA A 153 -5.09 0.17 21.21
CA ALA A 153 -4.72 0.42 19.83
C ALA A 153 -3.84 1.67 19.74
N TYR A 154 -2.87 1.65 18.83
CA TYR A 154 -2.04 2.81 18.53
C TYR A 154 -1.71 2.86 17.04
N THR A 155 -1.51 4.08 16.53
CA THR A 155 -1.00 4.34 15.19
C THR A 155 0.06 5.44 15.26
N GLY A 156 1.03 5.36 14.37
CA GLY A 156 2.10 6.34 14.24
C GLY A 156 2.47 6.52 12.78
N ALA A 157 2.84 7.73 12.39
CA ALA A 157 3.31 8.02 11.04
C ALA A 157 4.36 9.14 11.05
N ARG A 158 5.29 9.05 10.11
CA ARG A 158 6.31 10.07 9.87
C ARG A 158 6.56 10.22 8.37
N THR A 159 6.52 11.46 7.91
CA THR A 159 6.86 11.82 6.53
C THR A 159 8.09 12.72 6.52
N ARG A 160 9.06 12.40 5.67
CA ARG A 160 10.20 13.27 5.36
C ARG A 160 10.19 13.56 3.87
N LEU A 161 10.03 14.83 3.51
CA LEU A 161 10.09 15.27 2.12
C LEU A 161 11.52 15.65 1.76
N PHE A 162 11.99 15.20 0.60
CA PHE A 162 13.25 15.66 0.02
C PHE A 162 12.94 16.90 -0.81
N ARG A 163 13.08 18.09 -0.22
CA ARG A 163 13.05 19.33 -1.01
C ARG A 163 14.35 19.39 -1.82
N ARG A 164 14.22 19.52 -3.15
CA ARG A 164 15.33 20.01 -3.98
C ARG A 164 15.50 21.51 -3.67
N TRP A 165 16.70 21.88 -3.26
CA TRP A 165 17.16 23.27 -3.24
C TRP A 165 17.50 23.70 -4.66
#